data_AF-A0A1Q3Y6T1-F1
#
_entry.id   AF-A0A1Q3Y6T1-F1
#
_cell.length_a   1.000
_cell.length_b   1.000
_cell.length_c   1.000
_cell.angle_alpha   90.00
_cell.angle_beta   90.00
_cell.angle_gamma   90.00
#
_symmetry.space_group_name_H-M   'P 1'
#
loop_
_entity.id
_entity.type
_entity.pdbx_description
1 polymer ?
#
loop_
_entity_poly.entity_id
_entity_poly.type
_entity_poly.pdbx_seq_one_letter_code
_entity_poly.pdbx_strand_id
1 'polypeptide(L)'
;MKALRIAVACRNASGMPDMPVFTVSVTGEEYALGNHYDRAEALAEEAGYERPFVCFDDAEHSAILLAARALSLVPQVVVIDMTAGSIHSVSCDAGEVKVICYDESDTDEASAAVSNLPVGEGGRLVRCWAHVQTAEVDPGLKTALD
;
A
#
# COMPACT_ATOMS: atom_id res chain seq x y z
N MET A 1 -7.79 -12.45 -21.35
CA MET A 1 -7.07 -12.91 -20.14
C MET A 1 -7.02 -11.75 -19.16
N LYS A 2 -7.19 -12.03 -17.86
CA LYS A 2 -7.15 -11.08 -16.75
C LYS A 2 -5.89 -11.36 -15.94
N ALA A 3 -5.10 -10.32 -15.65
CA ALA A 3 -4.01 -10.40 -14.70
C ALA A 3 -4.55 -10.15 -13.29
N LEU A 4 -4.16 -11.00 -12.34
CA LEU A 4 -4.59 -10.97 -10.95
C LEU A 4 -3.36 -10.96 -10.05
N ARG A 5 -3.44 -10.25 -8.95
CA ARG A 5 -2.44 -10.29 -7.88
C ARG A 5 -3.00 -11.15 -6.75
N ILE A 6 -2.29 -12.21 -6.41
CA ILE A 6 -2.70 -13.18 -5.41
C ILE A 6 -1.67 -13.17 -4.28
N ALA A 7 -2.10 -12.79 -3.08
CA ALA A 7 -1.27 -12.94 -1.89
C ALA A 7 -1.43 -14.38 -1.36
N VAL A 8 -0.33 -15.02 -0.98
CA VAL A 8 -0.34 -16.41 -0.51
C VAL A 8 0.24 -16.44 0.90
N ALA A 9 -0.57 -16.64 1.92
CA ALA A 9 -0.06 -16.89 3.27
C ALA A 9 0.54 -18.31 3.31
N CYS A 10 1.80 -18.40 3.72
CA CYS A 10 2.59 -19.62 3.69
C CYS A 10 3.71 -19.60 4.73
N ARG A 11 4.62 -20.58 4.67
CA ARG A 11 5.91 -20.54 5.37
C ARG A 11 7.04 -20.38 4.38
N ASN A 12 8.08 -19.63 4.73
CA ASN A 12 9.32 -19.63 3.97
C ASN A 12 10.18 -20.85 4.33
N ALA A 13 11.32 -21.02 3.64
CA ALA A 13 12.26 -22.13 3.85
C ALA A 13 12.84 -22.24 5.27
N SER A 14 12.69 -21.22 6.12
CA SER A 14 13.07 -21.26 7.54
C SER A 14 11.91 -21.70 8.45
N GLY A 15 10.75 -22.05 7.89
CA GLY A 15 9.53 -22.37 8.62
C GLY A 15 8.79 -21.16 9.21
N MET A 16 9.25 -19.94 8.93
CA MET A 16 8.63 -18.71 9.44
C MET A 16 7.42 -18.32 8.58
N PRO A 17 6.36 -17.74 9.17
CA PRO A 17 5.22 -17.22 8.42
C PRO A 17 5.68 -16.18 7.39
N ASP A 18 5.14 -16.27 6.18
CA ASP A 18 5.41 -15.33 5.09
C ASP A 18 4.14 -15.13 4.25
N MET A 19 4.12 -14.07 3.45
CA MET A 19 2.98 -13.73 2.58
C MET A 19 3.41 -13.09 1.25
N PRO A 20 4.07 -13.85 0.34
CA PRO A 20 4.40 -13.38 -1.00
C PRO A 20 3.16 -13.04 -1.85
N VAL A 21 3.34 -12.14 -2.83
CA VAL A 21 2.32 -11.78 -3.81
C VAL A 21 2.77 -12.18 -5.21
N PHE A 22 1.98 -13.02 -5.88
CA PHE A 22 2.24 -13.48 -7.24
C PHE A 22 1.28 -12.83 -8.23
N THR A 23 1.76 -12.60 -9.45
CA THR A 23 0.90 -12.14 -10.55
C THR A 23 0.60 -13.31 -11.47
N VAL A 24 -0.68 -13.65 -11.62
CA VAL A 24 -1.15 -14.76 -12.47
C VAL A 24 -2.07 -14.22 -13.56
N SER A 25 -2.01 -14.82 -14.75
CA SER A 25 -2.92 -14.49 -15.85
C SER A 25 -3.85 -15.66 -16.12
N VAL A 26 -5.16 -15.41 -16.17
CA VAL A 26 -6.20 -16.44 -16.40
C VAL A 26 -7.29 -15.96 -17.38
N THR A 27 -8.01 -16.87 -18.02
CA THR A 27 -9.25 -16.57 -18.75
C THR A 27 -10.42 -16.36 -17.77
N GLY A 28 -11.57 -15.87 -18.27
CA GLY A 28 -12.76 -15.72 -17.42
C GLY A 28 -13.31 -17.05 -16.92
N GLU A 29 -13.26 -18.10 -17.75
CA GLU A 29 -13.63 -19.46 -17.37
C GLU A 29 -12.68 -20.02 -16.31
N GLU A 30 -11.37 -19.84 -16.50
CA GLU A 30 -10.36 -20.26 -15.53
C GLU A 30 -10.51 -19.53 -14.19
N TYR A 31 -10.86 -18.24 -14.21
CA TYR A 31 -11.16 -17.47 -13.00
C TYR A 31 -12.38 -18.05 -12.26
N ALA A 32 -13.46 -18.36 -12.98
CA ALA A 32 -14.67 -18.95 -12.39
C ALA A 32 -14.43 -20.34 -11.79
N LEU A 33 -13.43 -21.07 -12.29
CA LEU A 33 -13.03 -22.38 -11.79
C LEU A 33 -12.02 -22.32 -10.63
N GLY A 34 -11.47 -21.14 -10.30
CA GLY A 34 -10.50 -20.97 -9.22
C GLY A 34 -9.04 -21.23 -9.63
N ASN A 35 -8.75 -21.42 -10.91
CA ASN A 35 -7.41 -21.81 -11.40
C ASN A 35 -6.33 -20.76 -11.09
N HIS A 36 -6.69 -19.51 -10.78
CA HIS A 36 -5.75 -18.49 -10.35
C HIS A 36 -5.11 -18.82 -9.00
N TYR A 37 -5.80 -19.53 -8.10
CA TYR A 37 -5.23 -20.00 -6.84
C TYR A 37 -4.24 -21.12 -7.06
N ASP A 38 -4.62 -22.16 -7.82
CA ASP A 38 -3.71 -23.27 -8.14
C ASP A 38 -2.40 -22.78 -8.79
N ARG A 39 -2.50 -21.79 -9.68
CA ARG A 39 -1.31 -21.17 -10.30
C ARG A 39 -0.47 -20.41 -9.29
N ALA A 40 -1.08 -19.67 -8.37
CA ALA A 40 -0.36 -18.94 -7.33
C ALA A 40 0.33 -19.89 -6.34
N GLU A 41 -0.32 -20.99 -5.96
CA GLU A 41 0.25 -22.04 -5.13
C GLU A 41 1.45 -22.73 -5.80
N ALA A 42 1.33 -23.05 -7.10
CA ALA A 42 2.42 -23.64 -7.86
C ALA A 42 3.64 -22.70 -7.93
N LEU A 43 3.42 -21.39 -8.13
CA LEU A 43 4.48 -20.39 -8.11
C LEU A 43 5.11 -20.25 -6.71
N ALA A 44 4.32 -20.35 -5.65
CA ALA A 44 4.84 -20.35 -4.28
C ALA A 44 5.72 -21.58 -4.01
N GLU A 45 5.28 -22.77 -4.42
CA GLU A 45 6.05 -24.02 -4.29
C GLU A 45 7.35 -23.96 -5.12
N GLU A 46 7.30 -23.46 -6.35
CA GLU A 46 8.48 -23.24 -7.20
C GLU A 46 9.48 -22.25 -6.58
N ALA A 47 8.98 -21.21 -5.91
CA ALA A 47 9.80 -20.23 -5.20
C ALA A 47 10.35 -20.74 -3.85
N GLY A 48 10.05 -21.98 -3.46
CA GLY A 48 10.56 -22.61 -2.23
C GLY A 48 9.77 -22.27 -0.97
N TYR A 49 8.53 -21.80 -1.10
CA TYR A 49 7.61 -21.66 0.02
C TYR A 49 6.94 -22.99 0.36
N GLU A 50 6.58 -23.12 1.63
CA GLU A 50 6.02 -24.33 2.20
C GLU A 50 4.56 -24.13 2.63
N ARG A 51 3.79 -25.22 2.50
CA ARG A 51 2.40 -25.33 2.94
C ARG A 51 2.25 -25.08 4.45
N PRO A 52 1.06 -24.70 4.96
CA PRO A 52 -0.20 -24.53 4.23
C PRO A 52 -0.19 -23.29 3.35
N PHE A 53 -0.83 -23.39 2.19
CA PHE A 53 -1.08 -22.22 1.34
C PHE A 53 -2.52 -21.77 1.55
N VAL A 54 -2.68 -20.45 1.75
CA VAL A 54 -3.98 -19.79 1.78
C VAL A 54 -3.88 -18.57 0.88
N CYS A 55 -4.62 -18.60 -0.22
CA CYS A 55 -4.59 -17.54 -1.22
C CYS A 55 -5.66 -16.48 -0.97
N PHE A 56 -5.35 -15.23 -1.34
CA PHE A 56 -6.24 -14.09 -1.27
C PHE A 56 -6.11 -13.29 -2.57
N ASP A 57 -7.21 -13.10 -3.29
CA ASP A 57 -7.27 -12.19 -4.44
C ASP A 57 -7.75 -10.77 -4.03
N ASP A 58 -7.91 -9.89 -5.02
CA ASP A 58 -8.37 -8.51 -4.81
C ASP A 58 -9.79 -8.41 -4.20
N ALA A 59 -10.64 -9.43 -4.34
CA ALA A 59 -11.96 -9.46 -3.71
C ALA A 59 -11.90 -9.95 -2.26
N GLU A 60 -10.84 -10.67 -1.89
CA GLU A 60 -10.69 -11.36 -0.60
C GLU A 60 -9.68 -10.70 0.34
N HIS A 61 -8.97 -9.66 -0.12
CA HIS A 61 -7.93 -8.97 0.64
C HIS A 61 -8.40 -8.30 1.93
N SER A 62 -9.72 -8.26 2.19
CA SER A 62 -10.31 -7.58 3.34
C SER A 62 -9.85 -8.20 4.65
N ALA A 63 -9.66 -9.53 4.68
CA ALA A 63 -9.13 -10.23 5.85
C ALA A 63 -7.72 -9.77 6.22
N ILE A 64 -6.85 -9.54 5.22
CA ILE A 64 -5.49 -9.02 5.41
C ILE A 64 -5.55 -7.61 5.99
N LEU A 65 -6.38 -6.74 5.39
CA LEU A 65 -6.51 -5.36 5.84
C LEU A 65 -7.04 -5.26 7.27
N LEU A 66 -8.03 -6.08 7.63
CA LEU A 66 -8.58 -6.12 9.00
C LEU A 66 -7.52 -6.58 10.01
N ALA A 67 -6.74 -7.62 9.70
CA ALA A 67 -5.65 -8.06 10.55
C ALA A 67 -4.57 -6.98 10.71
N ALA A 68 -4.18 -6.33 9.61
CA ALA A 68 -3.18 -5.25 9.63
C ALA A 68 -3.65 -4.06 10.49
N ARG A 69 -4.94 -3.71 10.45
CA ARG A 69 -5.53 -2.68 11.32
C ARG A 69 -5.52 -3.10 12.79
N ALA A 70 -5.95 -4.33 13.09
CA ALA A 70 -5.96 -4.84 14.45
C ALA A 70 -4.56 -4.90 15.08
N LEU A 71 -3.53 -5.13 14.26
CA LEU A 71 -2.12 -5.12 14.67
C LEU A 71 -1.49 -3.71 14.64
N SER A 72 -2.25 -2.66 14.34
CA SER A 72 -1.74 -1.28 14.22
C SER A 72 -0.54 -1.18 13.26
N LEU A 73 -0.63 -1.86 12.11
CA LEU A 73 0.39 -1.86 11.06
C LEU A 73 0.05 -0.91 9.90
N VAL A 74 -1.22 -0.56 9.76
CA VAL A 74 -1.68 0.42 8.77
C VAL A 74 -2.20 1.66 9.47
N PRO A 75 -1.82 2.86 9.00
CA PRO A 75 -2.34 4.11 9.54
C PRO A 75 -3.85 4.23 9.32
N GLN A 76 -4.58 4.61 10.37
CA GLN A 76 -6.00 4.93 10.35
C GLN A 76 -6.25 6.42 10.58
N VAL A 77 -5.35 7.09 11.28
CA VAL A 77 -5.40 8.52 11.58
C VAL A 77 -4.13 9.17 11.06
N VAL A 78 -4.30 10.22 10.26
CA VAL A 78 -3.21 11.09 9.82
C VAL A 78 -3.51 12.50 10.30
N VAL A 79 -2.56 13.09 11.01
CA VAL A 79 -2.62 14.48 11.48
C VAL A 79 -1.65 15.30 10.64
N ILE A 80 -2.15 16.40 10.08
CA ILE A 80 -1.35 17.34 9.30
C ILE A 80 -1.46 18.69 10.00
N ASP A 81 -0.34 19.20 10.52
CA ASP A 81 -0.27 20.56 11.05
C ASP A 81 -0.05 21.53 9.89
N MET A 82 -1.09 22.32 9.58
CA MET A 82 -1.06 23.35 8.54
C MET A 82 -1.15 24.78 9.11
N THR A 83 -0.67 24.99 10.33
CA THR A 83 -0.65 26.33 10.94
C THR A 83 0.02 27.35 10.02
N ALA A 84 -0.45 28.61 10.06
CA ALA A 84 0.00 29.70 9.17
C ALA A 84 -0.09 29.42 7.64
N GLY A 85 -0.84 28.40 7.21
CA GLY A 85 -1.00 28.05 5.80
C GLY A 85 0.15 27.23 5.22
N SER A 86 1.08 26.74 6.07
CA SER A 86 2.20 25.88 5.65
C SER A 86 2.17 24.57 6.44
N ILE A 87 2.62 23.48 5.83
CA ILE A 87 2.73 22.20 6.52
C ILE A 87 3.96 22.24 7.42
N HIS A 88 3.72 22.06 8.72
CA HIS A 88 4.76 22.04 9.74
C HIS A 88 5.13 20.60 10.11
N SER A 89 4.15 19.71 10.19
CA SER A 89 4.36 18.30 10.46
C SER A 89 3.25 17.42 9.88
N VAL A 90 3.61 16.17 9.64
CA VAL A 90 2.69 15.08 9.34
C VAL A 90 3.00 13.95 10.29
N SER A 91 1.98 13.45 10.98
CA SER A 91 2.07 12.33 11.92
C SER A 91 0.95 11.32 11.67
N CYS A 92 1.18 10.07 12.03
CA CYS A 92 0.15 9.03 11.93
C CYS A 92 0.15 8.10 13.14
N ASP A 93 -0.95 7.36 13.31
CA ASP A 93 -1.12 6.40 14.42
C ASP A 93 -0.31 5.11 14.22
N ALA A 94 -0.01 4.71 12.98
CA ALA A 94 0.67 3.45 12.67
C ALA A 94 1.33 3.46 11.28
N GLY A 95 2.33 2.60 11.08
CA GLY A 95 2.99 2.45 9.79
C GLY A 95 3.66 3.74 9.31
N GLU A 96 3.80 3.89 7.99
CA GLU A 96 4.35 5.10 7.37
C GLU A 96 3.39 5.57 6.28
N VAL A 97 3.13 6.88 6.21
CA VAL A 97 2.34 7.49 5.13
C VAL A 97 3.20 8.48 4.38
N LYS A 98 3.29 8.33 3.06
CA LYS A 98 3.84 9.37 2.20
C LYS A 98 2.75 10.40 1.91
N VAL A 99 2.92 11.62 2.38
CA VAL A 99 2.03 12.75 2.08
C VAL A 99 2.66 13.60 0.99
N ILE A 100 1.85 13.96 -0.02
CA ILE A 100 2.20 14.87 -1.10
C ILE A 100 1.18 16.00 -1.08
N CYS A 101 1.64 17.22 -0.83
CA CYS A 101 0.76 18.38 -0.74
C CYS A 101 0.96 19.34 -1.89
N TYR A 102 -0.16 19.73 -2.49
CA TYR A 102 -0.27 20.64 -3.62
C TYR A 102 -0.45 22.08 -3.13
N ASP A 103 0.38 22.99 -3.63
CA ASP A 103 0.17 24.43 -3.50
C ASP A 103 0.41 25.11 -4.85
N GLU A 104 -0.48 26.03 -5.22
CA GLU A 104 -0.42 26.81 -6.44
C GLU A 104 0.33 28.15 -6.24
N SER A 105 0.76 28.44 -5.00
CA SER A 105 1.41 29.71 -4.65
C SER A 105 2.89 29.81 -5.04
N ASP A 106 3.59 28.68 -5.21
CA ASP A 106 4.99 28.63 -5.66
C ASP A 106 5.07 28.46 -7.18
N THR A 107 5.52 29.51 -7.87
CA THR A 107 5.69 29.53 -9.34
C THR A 107 7.16 29.47 -9.77
N ASP A 108 8.11 29.26 -8.86
CA ASP A 108 9.55 29.23 -9.17
C ASP A 108 9.97 27.90 -9.84
N GLU A 109 10.50 28.00 -11.06
CA GLU A 109 10.91 26.85 -11.88
C GLU A 109 12.17 26.14 -11.34
N ALA A 110 12.94 26.77 -10.45
CA ALA A 110 14.11 26.18 -9.82
C ALA A 110 13.80 25.48 -8.48
N SER A 111 12.55 25.54 -8.01
CA SER A 111 12.15 24.99 -6.72
C SER A 111 12.13 23.45 -6.73
N ALA A 112 12.66 22.82 -5.67
CA ALA A 112 12.60 21.36 -5.49
C ALA A 112 11.16 20.81 -5.49
N ALA A 113 10.20 21.69 -5.20
CA ALA A 113 8.77 21.56 -5.40
C ALA A 113 8.34 20.94 -6.75
N VAL A 114 8.99 21.38 -7.83
CA VAL A 114 8.64 21.06 -9.22
C VAL A 114 9.25 19.72 -9.67
N SER A 115 10.26 19.22 -8.94
CA SER A 115 11.00 18.00 -9.30
C SER A 115 10.19 16.71 -9.15
N ASN A 116 9.20 16.70 -8.26
CA ASN A 116 8.25 15.61 -8.10
C ASN A 116 7.03 15.87 -8.97
N LEU A 117 7.16 15.80 -10.30
CA LEU A 117 6.07 16.00 -11.27
C LEU A 117 4.91 15.02 -11.00
N PRO A 118 3.78 15.41 -10.36
CA PRO A 118 2.72 14.48 -10.05
C PRO A 118 1.74 14.41 -11.22
N VAL A 119 1.12 13.24 -11.33
CA VAL A 119 0.09 12.93 -12.32
C VAL A 119 -1.24 13.51 -11.82
N GLY A 120 -1.73 14.57 -12.44
CA GLY A 120 -3.07 15.11 -12.22
C GLY A 120 -4.16 14.26 -12.87
N GLU A 121 -5.39 14.77 -12.86
CA GLU A 121 -6.57 14.09 -13.41
C GLU A 121 -6.32 13.60 -14.85
N GLY A 122 -6.59 12.32 -15.11
CA GLY A 122 -6.41 11.72 -16.43
C GLY A 122 -4.96 11.50 -16.89
N GLY A 123 -3.98 11.52 -15.99
CA GLY A 123 -2.58 11.25 -16.38
C GLY A 123 -1.73 12.50 -16.65
N ARG A 124 -2.32 13.70 -16.55
CA ARG A 124 -1.67 14.93 -17.02
C ARG A 124 -0.82 15.55 -15.93
N LEU A 125 0.44 15.86 -16.23
CA LEU A 125 1.30 16.58 -15.29
C LEU A 125 0.70 17.95 -14.95
N VAL A 126 0.59 18.27 -13.66
CA VAL A 126 0.10 19.56 -13.15
C VAL A 126 1.27 20.30 -12.50
N ARG A 127 1.32 21.62 -12.71
CA ARG A 127 2.28 22.49 -12.03
C ARG A 127 1.76 22.77 -10.62
N CYS A 128 2.44 22.23 -9.63
CA CYS A 128 2.08 22.38 -8.22
C CYS A 128 3.34 22.20 -7.36
N TRP A 129 3.38 22.88 -6.22
CA TRP A 129 4.29 22.49 -5.15
C TRP A 129 3.97 21.06 -4.73
N ALA A 130 4.97 20.20 -4.56
CA ALA A 130 4.83 18.91 -3.92
C ALA A 130 5.81 18.83 -2.75
N HIS A 131 5.31 18.94 -1.52
CA HIS A 131 6.10 18.56 -0.34
C HIS A 131 5.88 17.08 -0.06
N VAL A 132 6.96 16.29 -0.13
CA VAL A 132 6.96 14.88 0.26
C VAL A 132 7.38 14.80 1.72
N GLN A 133 6.44 14.46 2.58
CA GLN A 133 6.74 14.15 3.99
C GLN A 133 6.32 12.72 4.29
N THR A 134 7.22 11.96 4.90
CA THR A 134 6.85 10.69 5.51
C THR A 134 6.27 11.01 6.89
N ALA A 135 5.02 10.61 7.11
CA ALA A 135 4.39 10.68 8.41
C ALA A 135 5.14 9.78 9.39
N GLU A 136 5.59 10.33 10.50
CA GLU A 136 6.16 9.55 11.59
C GLU A 136 5.05 9.01 12.50
N VAL A 137 5.25 7.80 13.05
CA VAL A 137 4.31 7.23 14.02
C VAL A 137 4.38 8.02 15.32
N ASP A 138 3.26 8.63 15.73
CA ASP A 138 3.11 9.28 17.03
C ASP A 138 2.40 8.34 18.03
N PRO A 139 3.09 7.87 19.09
CA PRO A 139 2.48 7.01 20.11
C PRO A 139 1.27 7.63 20.82
N GLY A 140 1.19 8.96 20.90
CA GLY A 140 0.05 9.67 21.49
C GLY A 140 -1.25 9.48 20.70
N LEU A 141 -1.16 9.30 19.37
CA LEU A 141 -2.33 9.07 18.52
C LEU A 141 -2.93 7.67 18.71
N LYS A 142 -2.11 6.65 18.99
CA LYS A 142 -2.62 5.31 19.33
C LYS A 142 -3.46 5.33 20.61
N THR A 143 -3.03 6.10 21.61
CA THR A 143 -3.71 6.20 22.91
C THR A 143 -5.06 6.94 22.82
N ALA A 144 -5.27 7.76 21.78
CA ALA A 144 -6.51 8.51 21.57
C ALA A 144 -7.60 7.70 20.83
N LEU A 145 -7.26 6.52 20.29
CA LEU A 145 -8.19 5.61 19.61
C LEU A 145 -8.88 4.62 20.56
N ASP A 146 -8.30 4.39 21.75
CA ASP A 146 -8.84 3.54 22.84
C ASP A 146 -9.82 4.31 23.74
#